data_AF-A0YUH7-F1
#
_entry.id   AF-A0YUH7-F1
#
_cell.length_a   1.000
_cell.length_b   1.000
_cell.length_c   1.000
_cell.angle_alpha   90.00
_cell.angle_beta   90.00
_cell.angle_gamma   90.00
#
_symmetry.space_group_name_H-M   'P 1'
#
loop_
_entity.id
_entity.type
_entity.pdbx_description
1 polymer ?
#
loop_
_entity_poly.entity_id
_entity_poly.type
_entity_poly.pdbx_seq_one_letter_code
_entity_poly.pdbx_strand_id
1 'polypeptide(L)'
;MASELISFRLSNTELDWIRGQCKDGESLNLAAKRLLLSLNSGVNSTVDTVDISVNSVDTPNIKEELEQLQSNLDERLAEIEERLGKLKA
;
A
#
# COMPACT_ATOMS: atom_id res chain seq x y z
N MET A 1 16.39 -5.37 -17.57
CA MET A 1 15.59 -4.13 -17.60
C MET A 1 16.03 -3.30 -16.40
N ALA A 2 16.65 -2.13 -16.63
CA ALA A 2 17.06 -1.25 -15.55
C ALA A 2 15.80 -0.56 -15.00
N SER A 3 15.48 -0.78 -13.73
CA SER A 3 14.44 -0.01 -13.05
C SER A 3 14.98 1.40 -12.84
N GLU A 4 14.43 2.36 -13.56
CA GLU A 4 14.72 3.77 -13.34
C GLU A 4 14.08 4.19 -12.00
N LEU A 5 14.93 4.55 -11.04
CA LEU A 5 14.50 5.04 -9.73
C LEU A 5 14.12 6.51 -9.83
N ILE A 6 12.83 6.81 -9.82
CA ILE A 6 12.34 8.18 -9.68
C ILE A 6 12.43 8.55 -8.20
N SER A 7 13.25 9.56 -7.90
CA SER A 7 13.40 10.14 -6.57
C SER A 7 12.91 11.58 -6.58
N PHE A 8 11.98 11.90 -5.70
CA PHE A 8 11.48 13.26 -5.51
C PHE A 8 11.72 13.69 -4.07
N ARG A 9 11.90 15.01 -3.88
CA ARG A 9 12.02 15.61 -2.55
C ARG A 9 10.69 16.23 -2.17
N LEU A 10 10.25 15.91 -0.97
CA LEU A 10 9.07 16.51 -0.36
C LEU A 10 9.51 17.68 0.53
N SER A 11 8.78 18.77 0.45
CA SER A 11 8.78 19.88 1.40
C SER A 11 8.14 19.46 2.72
N ASN A 12 8.43 20.19 3.79
CA ASN A 12 7.85 19.93 5.11
C ASN A 12 6.31 20.01 5.09
N THR A 13 5.74 20.93 4.30
CA THR A 13 4.30 21.06 4.12
C THR A 13 3.67 19.82 3.47
N GLU A 14 4.35 19.21 2.51
CA GLU A 14 3.87 17.97 1.88
C GLU A 14 3.99 16.78 2.84
N LEU A 15 5.06 16.70 3.63
CA LEU A 15 5.21 15.66 4.66
C LEU A 15 4.13 15.76 5.75
N ASP A 16 3.79 16.97 6.18
CA ASP A 16 2.71 17.21 7.15
C ASP A 16 1.34 16.83 6.56
N TRP A 17 1.11 17.13 5.28
CA TRP A 17 -0.10 16.68 4.59
C TRP A 17 -0.21 15.15 4.54
N ILE A 18 0.87 14.43 4.18
CA ILE A 18 0.88 12.95 4.18
C ILE A 18 0.64 12.40 5.59
N ARG A 19 1.20 13.04 6.62
CA ARG A 19 0.97 12.66 8.01
C ARG A 19 -0.51 12.79 8.39
N GLY A 20 -1.19 13.82 7.91
CA GLY A 20 -2.64 13.99 8.09
C GLY A 20 -3.50 12.95 7.36
N GLN A 21 -2.95 12.25 6.37
CA GLN A 21 -3.63 11.17 5.64
C GLN A 21 -3.33 9.76 6.18
N CYS A 22 -2.50 9.65 7.22
CA CYS A 22 -2.17 8.37 7.84
C CYS A 22 -3.37 7.80 8.60
N LYS A 23 -3.68 6.52 8.36
CA LYS A 23 -4.66 5.77 9.14
C LYS A 23 -4.05 5.29 10.46
N ASP A 24 -4.90 4.87 11.39
CA ASP A 24 -4.44 4.32 12.67
C ASP A 24 -3.51 3.12 12.45
N GLY A 25 -2.29 3.19 13.00
CA GLY A 25 -1.25 2.18 12.84
C GLY A 25 -0.51 2.21 11.49
N GLU A 26 -0.83 3.13 10.59
CA GLU A 26 -0.15 3.28 9.30
C GLU A 26 1.17 4.06 9.46
N SER A 27 2.25 3.58 8.84
CA SER A 27 3.50 4.33 8.77
C SER A 27 3.43 5.40 7.67
N LEU A 28 4.17 6.50 7.83
CA LEU A 28 4.25 7.57 6.82
C LEU A 28 4.64 7.04 5.43
N ASN A 29 5.56 6.08 5.38
CA ASN A 29 5.98 5.43 4.13
C ASN A 29 4.82 4.63 3.49
N LEU A 30 4.08 3.89 4.30
CA LEU A 30 2.93 3.13 3.84
C LEU A 30 1.81 4.05 3.33
N ALA A 31 1.53 5.13 4.05
CA ALA A 31 0.58 6.16 3.63
C ALA A 31 1.01 6.82 2.30
N ALA A 32 2.29 7.19 2.17
CA ALA A 32 2.83 7.76 0.94
C ALA A 32 2.69 6.79 -0.25
N LYS A 33 3.05 5.51 -0.06
CA LYS A 33 2.88 4.48 -1.10
C LYS A 33 1.42 4.32 -1.51
N ARG A 34 0.50 4.26 -0.54
CA ARG A 34 -0.95 4.16 -0.81
C ARG A 34 -1.46 5.35 -1.61
N LEU A 35 -1.04 6.57 -1.26
CA LEU A 35 -1.45 7.78 -1.98
C LEU A 35 -0.91 7.78 -3.42
N LEU A 36 0.36 7.42 -3.61
CA LEU A 36 0.98 7.29 -4.94
C LEU A 36 0.31 6.20 -5.79
N LEU A 37 -0.05 5.07 -5.20
CA LEU A 37 -0.75 3.99 -5.89
C LEU A 37 -2.20 4.37 -6.21
N SER A 38 -2.87 5.11 -5.32
CA SER A 38 -4.23 5.60 -5.53
C SER A 38 -4.31 6.62 -6.67
N LEU A 39 -3.23 7.38 -6.93
CA LEU A 39 -3.12 8.27 -8.08
C LEU A 39 -3.08 7.49 -9.40
N ASN A 40 -2.52 6.28 -9.41
CA ASN A 40 -2.40 5.44 -10.60
C ASN A 40 -3.63 4.54 -10.88
N SER A 41 -4.56 4.35 -9.93
CA SER A 41 -5.70 3.43 -10.11
C SER A 41 -6.98 4.08 -10.68
N GLY A 42 -6.94 5.37 -11.04
CA GLY A 42 -7.96 6.03 -11.86
C GLY A 42 -9.13 6.67 -11.11
N VAL A 43 -9.67 7.72 -11.75
CA VAL A 43 -10.91 8.49 -11.47
C VAL A 43 -10.73 9.83 -10.74
N ASN A 44 -10.49 10.87 -11.55
CA ASN A 44 -11.30 12.10 -11.61
C ASN A 44 -11.69 12.76 -10.28
N SER A 45 -10.76 13.44 -9.60
CA SER A 45 -11.17 14.57 -8.76
C SER A 45 -10.02 15.54 -8.57
N THR A 46 -10.06 16.61 -9.36
CA THR A 46 -9.63 17.97 -9.03
C THR A 46 -8.63 18.10 -7.88
N VAL A 47 -7.36 17.79 -8.16
CA VAL A 47 -6.25 18.42 -7.46
C VAL A 47 -5.43 19.09 -8.56
N ASP A 48 -5.61 20.41 -8.67
CA ASP A 48 -4.86 21.26 -9.58
C ASP A 48 -3.37 20.94 -9.49
N THR A 49 -2.75 20.82 -10.66
CA THR A 49 -1.30 20.75 -10.88
C THR A 49 -0.69 19.37 -10.55
N VAL A 50 -0.56 18.53 -11.57
CA VAL A 50 0.72 18.02 -12.09
C VAL A 50 0.36 17.00 -13.18
N ASP A 51 0.45 17.49 -14.42
CA ASP A 51 0.32 16.71 -15.65
C ASP A 51 1.51 15.76 -15.75
N ILE A 52 1.40 14.56 -15.18
CA ILE A 52 2.35 13.48 -15.44
C ILE A 52 1.54 12.29 -15.92
N SER A 53 1.53 12.15 -17.25
CA SER A 53 1.14 10.93 -17.95
C SER A 53 2.07 9.79 -17.52
N VAL A 54 1.76 9.15 -16.38
CA VAL A 54 2.42 7.92 -15.95
C VAL A 54 1.73 6.77 -16.69
N ASN A 55 2.44 6.16 -17.63
CA ASN A 55 1.95 4.97 -18.34
C ASN A 55 1.55 3.91 -17.32
N SER A 56 0.28 3.50 -17.42
CA SER A 56 -0.34 2.39 -16.70
C SER A 56 0.57 1.16 -16.75
N VAL A 57 1.22 0.85 -15.62
CA VAL A 57 1.89 -0.44 -15.45
C VAL A 57 0.79 -1.45 -15.12
N ASP A 58 0.59 -2.39 -16.03
CA ASP A 58 -0.39 -3.48 -15.94
C ASP A 58 -0.46 -4.07 -14.53
N THR A 59 -1.66 -4.02 -13.96
CA THR A 59 -2.02 -4.43 -12.60
C THR A 59 -2.54 -5.88 -12.42
N PRO A 60 -2.29 -6.90 -13.30
CA PRO A 60 -2.88 -8.22 -13.08
C PRO A 60 -2.14 -9.08 -12.04
N ASN A 61 -0.86 -8.83 -11.76
CA ASN A 61 -0.05 -9.73 -10.91
C ASN A 61 -0.22 -9.53 -9.39
N ILE A 62 -0.62 -8.33 -8.95
CA ILE A 62 -0.71 -7.98 -7.53
C ILE A 62 -1.89 -8.70 -6.85
N LYS A 63 -2.96 -8.97 -7.59
CA LYS A 63 -4.16 -9.61 -7.04
C LYS A 63 -3.90 -11.06 -6.63
N GLU A 64 -3.18 -11.81 -7.45
CA GLU A 64 -2.86 -13.21 -7.19
C GLU A 64 -1.89 -13.35 -6.01
N GLU A 65 -0.89 -12.47 -5.90
CA GLU A 65 0.01 -12.41 -4.74
C GLU A 65 -0.73 -12.04 -3.44
N LEU A 66 -1.72 -11.15 -3.51
CA LEU A 66 -2.56 -10.79 -2.35
C LEU A 66 -3.45 -11.95 -1.91
N GLU A 67 -4.07 -12.67 -2.85
CA GLU A 67 -4.89 -13.85 -2.54
C GLU A 67 -4.06 -14.97 -1.90
N GLN A 68 -2.85 -15.21 -2.40
CA GLN A 68 -1.90 -16.16 -1.79
C GLN A 68 -1.46 -15.73 -0.38
N LEU A 69 -1.15 -14.44 -0.20
CA LEU A 69 -0.76 -13.91 1.10
C LEU A 69 -1.90 -14.03 2.12
N GLN A 70 -3.13 -13.77 1.71
CA GLN A 70 -4.31 -13.89 2.55
C GLN A 70 -4.54 -15.35 2.99
N SER A 71 -4.45 -16.30 2.06
CA SER A 71 -4.56 -17.73 2.37
C SER A 71 -3.48 -18.19 3.37
N ASN A 72 -2.24 -17.70 3.25
CA ASN A 72 -1.17 -18.06 4.17
C ASN A 72 -1.42 -17.51 5.59
N LEU A 73 -1.95 -16.28 5.68
CA LEU A 73 -2.27 -15.67 6.97
C LEU A 73 -3.42 -16.39 7.69
N ASP A 74 -4.45 -16.81 6.96
CA ASP A 74 -5.58 -17.56 7.52
C ASP A 74 -5.14 -18.93 8.06
N GLU A 75 -4.30 -19.65 7.31
CA GLU A 75 -3.73 -20.94 7.75
C GLU A 75 -2.89 -20.77 9.03
N ARG A 76 -2.03 -19.75 9.06
CA ARG A 76 -1.20 -19.46 10.24
C ARG A 76 -2.03 -19.04 11.46
N LEU A 77 -3.13 -18.32 11.27
CA LEU A 77 -4.04 -17.97 12.35
C LEU A 77 -4.73 -19.20 12.94
N ALA A 78 -5.22 -20.11 12.07
CA ALA A 78 -5.84 -21.36 12.51
C ALA A 78 -4.86 -22.23 13.33
N GLU A 79 -3.61 -22.34 12.89
CA GLU A 79 -2.57 -23.10 13.61
C GLU A 79 -2.27 -22.47 14.99
N ILE A 80 -2.21 -21.14 15.07
CA ILE A 80 -2.00 -20.42 16.34
C ILE A 80 -3.18 -20.64 17.28
N GLU A 81 -4.42 -20.55 16.80
CA GLU A 81 -5.63 -20.80 17.60
C GLU A 81 -5.69 -22.24 18.13
N GLU A 82 -5.35 -23.23 17.29
CA GLU A 82 -5.29 -24.64 17.70
C GLU A 82 -4.24 -24.87 18.80
N ARG A 83 -3.05 -24.29 18.63
CA ARG A 83 -1.98 -24.36 19.64
C ARG A 83 -2.38 -23.65 20.93
N LEU A 84 -3.07 -22.52 20.86
CA LEU A 84 -3.56 -21.79 22.02
C LEU A 84 -4.66 -22.58 22.76
N GLY A 85 -5.53 -23.26 22.02
CA GLY A 85 -6.55 -24.16 22.57
C GLY A 85 -5.95 -25.34 23.33
N LYS A 86 -4.91 -25.97 22.78
CA LYS A 86 -4.16 -27.06 23.43
C LYS A 86 -3.38 -26.61 24.68
N LEU A 87 -3.03 -25.32 24.78
CA LEU A 87 -2.34 -24.73 25.93
C LEU A 87 -3.31 -24.31 27.06
N LYS A 88 -4.60 -24.14 26.75
CA LYS A 88 -5.65 -23.76 27.71
C LYS A 88 -6.46 -24.95 28.23
N ALA A 89 -6.33 -26.12 27.62
CA ALA A 89 -6.92 -27.39 28.07
C ALA A 89 -5.93 -28.18 28.94
#